data_AF-A0A928Q639-F1
#
_entry.id   AF-A0A928Q639-F1
#
_cell.length_a   1.000
_cell.length_b   1.000
_cell.length_c   1.000
_cell.angle_alpha   90.00
_cell.angle_beta   90.00
_cell.angle_gamma   90.00
#
_symmetry.space_group_name_H-M   'P 1'
#
loop_
_entity.id
_entity.type
_entity.pdbx_description
1 polymer ?
#
loop_
_entity_poly.entity_id
_entity_poly.type
_entity_poly.pdbx_seq_one_letter_code
_entity_poly.pdbx_strand_id
1 'polypeptide(L)'
;MNTNNPSGRSIALLIGAWFVVKTIVNIFISGGLDFVSLLFGALTLVLGYLGIKYTNYAIAGVAALIVLVHLFTNIKGLFNIDTMMSSFIYLAEAAIDIVCALVLCVAPSVKEHFSNGFSGDEN
;
A
#
# COMPACT_ATOMS: atom_id res chain seq x y z
N MET A 1 -26.24 0.27 -5.87
CA MET A 1 -25.92 -1.07 -5.33
C MET A 1 -24.65 -0.96 -4.51
N ASN A 2 -24.74 -1.13 -3.19
CA ASN A 2 -23.58 -1.11 -2.29
C ASN A 2 -22.91 -2.50 -2.37
N THR A 3 -21.99 -2.66 -3.31
CA THR A 3 -21.25 -3.89 -3.60
C THR A 3 -20.12 -4.07 -2.58
N ASN A 4 -20.49 -4.18 -1.31
CA ASN A 4 -19.54 -4.41 -0.23
C ASN A 4 -19.08 -5.88 -0.25
N ASN A 5 -18.14 -6.21 -1.14
CA ASN A 5 -17.58 -7.55 -1.24
C ASN A 5 -16.69 -7.82 0.00
N PRO A 6 -17.08 -8.74 0.90
CA PRO A 6 -16.34 -8.94 2.15
C PRO A 6 -14.90 -9.43 1.93
N SER A 7 -14.69 -10.25 0.91
CA SER A 7 -13.35 -10.74 0.53
C SER A 7 -12.48 -9.59 -0.01
N GLY A 8 -13.03 -8.76 -0.89
CA GLY A 8 -12.35 -7.57 -1.41
C GLY A 8 -11.97 -6.59 -0.31
N ARG A 9 -12.87 -6.35 0.64
CA ARG A 9 -12.62 -5.54 1.83
C ARG A 9 -11.51 -6.12 2.70
N SER A 10 -11.55 -7.42 3.00
CA SER A 10 -10.51 -8.09 3.78
C SER A 10 -9.13 -7.95 3.11
N ILE A 11 -9.04 -8.13 1.80
CA ILE A 11 -7.79 -7.94 1.05
C ILE A 11 -7.30 -6.50 1.16
N ALA A 12 -8.18 -5.52 0.97
CA ALA A 12 -7.83 -4.10 1.07
C ALA A 12 -7.31 -3.73 2.47
N LEU A 13 -7.95 -4.26 3.52
CA LEU A 13 -7.52 -4.06 4.91
C LEU A 13 -6.17 -4.74 5.20
N LEU A 14 -5.93 -5.94 4.66
CA LEU A 14 -4.63 -6.61 4.78
C LEU A 14 -3.51 -5.79 4.12
N ILE A 15 -3.78 -5.20 2.96
CA ILE A 15 -2.82 -4.32 2.27
C ILE A 15 -2.55 -3.04 3.09
N GLY A 16 -3.60 -2.41 3.63
CA GLY A 16 -3.43 -1.26 4.52
C GLY A 16 -2.65 -1.61 5.79
N ALA A 17 -2.92 -2.78 6.39
CA ALA A 17 -2.20 -3.28 7.56
C ALA A 17 -0.73 -3.54 7.23
N TRP A 18 -0.43 -4.11 6.07
CA TRP A 18 0.94 -4.27 5.58
C TRP A 18 1.69 -2.93 5.54
N PHE A 19 1.09 -1.87 4.96
CA PHE A 19 1.71 -0.55 4.91
C PHE A 19 2.00 0.06 6.29
N VAL A 20 1.13 -0.18 7.28
CA VAL A 20 1.38 0.23 8.67
C VAL A 20 2.52 -0.58 9.28
N VAL A 21 2.49 -1.92 9.15
CA VAL A 21 3.50 -2.82 9.72
C VAL A 21 4.89 -2.52 9.16
N LYS A 22 5.03 -2.36 7.84
CA LYS A 22 6.32 -2.01 7.24
C LYS A 22 6.84 -0.65 7.72
N THR A 23 5.94 0.31 7.96
CA THR A 23 6.36 1.62 8.48
C THR A 23 6.94 1.47 9.89
N ILE A 24 6.34 0.62 10.73
CA ILE A 24 6.86 0.28 12.05
C ILE A 24 8.24 -0.39 11.94
N VAL A 25 8.40 -1.35 11.03
CA VAL A 25 9.70 -1.99 10.76
C VAL A 25 10.74 -0.94 10.33
N ASN A 26 10.36 -0.02 9.45
CA ASN A 26 11.25 1.02 8.94
C ASN A 26 11.68 2.01 10.02
N ILE A 27 10.85 2.27 11.03
CA ILE A 27 11.23 3.07 12.21
C ILE A 27 12.38 2.41 12.96
N PHE A 28 12.32 1.10 13.19
CA PHE A 28 13.38 0.38 13.90
C PHE A 28 14.69 0.31 13.10
N ILE A 29 14.62 0.21 11.77
CA ILE A 29 15.80 0.13 10.91
C ILE A 29 16.45 1.50 10.70
N SER A 30 15.65 2.54 10.42
CA SER A 30 16.14 3.88 10.10
C SER A 30 16.42 4.75 11.34
N GLY A 31 15.86 4.38 12.50
CA GLY A 31 15.94 5.18 13.73
C GLY A 31 15.10 6.46 13.70
N GLY A 32 14.24 6.65 12.69
CA GLY A 32 13.43 7.85 12.51
C GLY A 32 11.99 7.53 12.13
N LEU A 33 11.07 8.43 12.50
CA LEU A 33 9.65 8.28 12.18
C LEU A 33 9.31 8.91 10.82
N ASP A 34 8.86 8.07 9.89
CA ASP A 34 8.29 8.51 8.61
C ASP A 34 6.78 8.72 8.75
N PHE A 35 6.39 9.96 9.05
CA PHE A 35 4.99 10.36 9.18
C PHE A 35 4.20 10.18 7.88
N VAL A 36 4.84 10.32 6.71
CA VAL A 36 4.16 10.25 5.42
C VAL A 36 3.75 8.82 5.12
N SER A 37 4.67 7.87 5.29
CA SER A 37 4.36 6.44 5.11
C SER A 37 3.33 5.93 6.12
N LEU A 38 3.40 6.41 7.37
CA LEU A 38 2.42 6.05 8.39
C LEU A 38 1.02 6.56 8.05
N LEU A 39 0.93 7.82 7.63
CA LEU A 39 -0.33 8.43 7.19
C LEU A 39 -0.89 7.71 5.96
N PHE A 40 -0.04 7.34 5.01
CA PHE A 40 -0.44 6.59 3.83
C PHE A 40 -1.02 5.21 4.20
N GLY A 41 -0.39 4.48 5.14
CA GLY A 41 -0.92 3.21 5.64
C GLY A 41 -2.27 3.37 6.33
N ALA A 42 -2.40 4.37 7.21
CA ALA A 42 -3.66 4.68 7.89
C ALA A 42 -4.78 5.08 6.91
N LEU A 43 -4.47 5.92 5.93
CA LEU A 43 -5.42 6.33 4.90
C LEU A 43 -5.84 5.13 4.04
N THR A 44 -4.91 4.24 3.70
CA THR A 44 -5.21 3.00 2.99
C THR A 44 -6.18 2.11 3.77
N LEU A 45 -6.05 2.01 5.09
CA LEU A 45 -7.01 1.27 5.93
C LEU A 45 -8.41 1.90 5.89
N VAL A 46 -8.50 3.23 6.02
CA VAL A 46 -9.79 3.95 5.98
C VAL A 46 -10.45 3.78 4.60
N LEU A 47 -9.71 4.04 3.53
CA LEU A 47 -10.23 3.90 2.15
C LEU A 47 -10.56 2.45 1.82
N GLY A 48 -9.72 1.50 2.26
CA GLY A 48 -9.95 0.07 2.13
C GLY A 48 -11.18 -0.42 2.89
N TYR A 49 -11.49 0.18 4.04
CA TYR A 49 -12.73 -0.08 4.77
C TYR A 49 -13.95 0.47 4.01
N LEU A 50 -13.86 1.70 3.52
CA LEU A 50 -14.98 2.42 2.88
C LEU A 50 -15.29 1.90 1.47
N GLY A 51 -14.30 1.39 0.73
CA GLY A 51 -14.51 0.87 -0.62
C GLY A 51 -14.93 1.94 -1.65
N ILE A 52 -14.47 3.18 -1.48
CA ILE A 52 -14.86 4.31 -2.34
C ILE A 52 -14.39 4.06 -3.78
N LYS A 53 -15.27 4.32 -4.75
CA LYS A 53 -15.01 4.12 -6.18
C LYS A 53 -13.63 4.61 -6.62
N TYR A 54 -12.89 3.73 -7.31
CA TYR A 54 -11.56 3.98 -7.89
C TYR A 54 -10.40 4.25 -6.91
N THR A 55 -10.64 4.30 -5.60
CA THR A 55 -9.56 4.61 -4.64
C THR A 55 -8.51 3.49 -4.55
N ASN A 56 -8.85 2.25 -4.91
CA ASN A 56 -7.88 1.16 -5.09
C ASN A 56 -6.78 1.50 -6.10
N TYR A 57 -7.11 2.14 -7.23
CA TYR A 57 -6.13 2.52 -8.24
C TYR A 57 -5.26 3.69 -7.76
N ALA A 58 -5.82 4.63 -7.01
CA ALA A 58 -5.07 5.72 -6.40
C ALA A 58 -4.04 5.20 -5.38
N ILE A 59 -4.47 4.30 -4.48
CA ILE A 59 -3.60 3.64 -3.50
C ILE A 59 -2.48 2.87 -4.22
N ALA A 60 -2.84 2.08 -5.25
CA ALA A 60 -1.86 1.33 -6.03
C ALA A 60 -0.84 2.25 -6.73
N GLY A 61 -1.30 3.37 -7.29
CA GLY A 61 -0.45 4.37 -7.92
C GLY A 61 0.55 5.00 -6.94
N VAL A 62 0.09 5.37 -5.74
CA VAL A 62 0.97 5.92 -4.70
C VAL A 62 1.97 4.87 -4.21
N ALA A 63 1.54 3.63 -3.96
CA ALA A 63 2.43 2.54 -3.55
C ALA A 63 3.53 2.29 -4.61
N ALA A 64 3.15 2.22 -5.90
CA ALA A 64 4.10 2.07 -6.99
C ALA A 64 5.06 3.25 -7.10
N LEU A 65 4.57 4.48 -6.91
CA LEU A 65 5.43 5.68 -6.92
C LEU A 65 6.44 5.67 -5.79
N ILE A 66 6.04 5.28 -4.57
CA ILE A 66 6.96 5.16 -3.42
C ILE A 66 8.07 4.17 -3.73
N VAL A 67 7.73 3.01 -4.32
CA VAL A 67 8.72 2.03 -4.77
C VAL A 67 9.69 2.65 -5.76
N LEU A 68 9.19 3.33 -6.81
CA LEU A 68 10.05 3.93 -7.84
C LEU A 68 11.00 4.99 -7.27
N VAL A 69 10.53 5.82 -6.34
CA VAL A 69 11.34 6.86 -5.70
C VAL A 69 12.50 6.27 -4.89
N HIS A 70 12.28 5.14 -4.21
CA HIS A 70 13.29 4.53 -3.34
C HIS A 70 14.12 3.44 -4.01
N LEU A 71 13.66 2.89 -5.15
CA LEU A 71 14.25 1.73 -5.82
C LEU A 71 15.74 1.95 -6.11
N PHE A 72 16.10 3.09 -6.69
CA PHE A 72 17.48 3.36 -7.06
C PHE A 72 18.40 3.50 -5.84
N THR A 73 17.92 4.14 -4.78
CA THR A 73 18.65 4.28 -3.51
C THR A 73 18.88 2.91 -2.87
N ASN A 74 17.85 2.07 -2.82
CA ASN A 74 17.94 0.73 -2.24
C ASN A 74 18.87 -0.20 -3.06
N ILE A 75 18.84 -0.11 -4.39
CA ILE A 75 19.77 -0.86 -5.25
C ILE A 75 21.22 -0.43 -5.00
N LYS A 76 21.48 0.88 -4.90
CA LYS A 76 22.84 1.37 -4.59
C LYS A 76 23.33 0.89 -3.24
N GLY A 77 22.44 0.84 -2.24
CA GLY A 77 22.79 0.39 -0.90
C GLY A 77 23.21 -1.07 -0.83
N LEU A 78 22.81 -1.93 -1.78
CA LEU A 78 23.32 -3.30 -1.87
C LEU A 78 24.83 -3.40 -2.09
N PHE A 79 25.44 -2.35 -2.68
CA PHE A 79 26.88 -2.30 -2.94
C PHE A 79 27.65 -1.49 -1.88
N ASN A 80 26.99 -1.12 -0.78
CA ASN A 80 27.58 -0.40 0.34
C ASN A 80 27.56 -1.30 1.59
N ILE A 81 28.74 -1.58 2.18
CA ILE A 81 28.90 -2.49 3.32
C ILE A 81 28.07 -2.07 4.55
N ASP A 82 27.87 -0.76 4.76
CA ASP A 82 27.20 -0.22 5.94
C ASP A 82 25.67 -0.31 5.86
N THR A 83 25.13 -0.33 4.64
CA THR A 83 23.67 -0.28 4.38
C THR A 83 23.15 -1.51 3.63
N MET A 84 23.99 -2.50 3.36
CA MET A 84 23.64 -3.68 2.57
C MET A 84 22.44 -4.43 3.16
N MET A 85 22.44 -4.68 4.48
CA MET A 85 21.39 -5.46 5.14
C MET A 85 20.03 -4.74 5.14
N SER A 86 20.01 -3.44 5.44
CA SER A 86 18.77 -2.65 5.39
C SER A 86 18.26 -2.53 3.96
N SER A 87 19.15 -2.44 2.97
CA SER A 87 18.80 -2.38 1.56
C SER A 87 18.11 -3.65 1.05
N PHE A 88 18.53 -4.84 1.52
CA PHE A 88 17.82 -6.09 1.23
C PHE A 88 16.39 -6.08 1.78
N ILE A 89 16.20 -5.59 3.00
CA ILE A 89 14.88 -5.48 3.62
C ILE A 89 14.00 -4.51 2.82
N TYR A 90 14.52 -3.32 2.50
CA TYR A 90 13.76 -2.33 1.73
C TYR A 90 13.40 -2.81 0.32
N LEU A 91 14.24 -3.62 -0.33
CA LEU A 91 13.92 -4.24 -1.62
C LEU A 91 12.87 -5.34 -1.51
N ALA A 92 12.93 -6.16 -0.45
CA ALA A 92 11.88 -7.15 -0.18
C ALA A 92 10.53 -6.47 0.08
N GLU A 93 10.51 -5.40 0.86
CA GLU A 93 9.32 -4.59 1.07
C GLU A 93 8.80 -3.98 -0.23
N ALA A 94 9.68 -3.44 -1.07
CA ALA A 94 9.31 -2.88 -2.37
C ALA A 94 8.68 -3.93 -3.30
N ALA A 95 9.16 -5.18 -3.26
CA ALA A 95 8.56 -6.27 -4.01
C ALA A 95 7.14 -6.58 -3.51
N ILE A 96 6.92 -6.60 -2.19
CA ILE A 96 5.59 -6.81 -1.61
C ILE A 96 4.66 -5.65 -1.96
N ASP A 97 5.14 -4.40 -1.93
CA ASP A 97 4.36 -3.22 -2.31
C ASP A 97 3.88 -3.29 -3.77
N ILE A 98 4.73 -3.78 -4.70
CA ILE A 98 4.34 -4.04 -6.09
C ILE A 98 3.24 -5.10 -6.15
N VAL A 99 3.36 -6.19 -5.40
CA VAL A 99 2.32 -7.24 -5.33
C VAL A 99 1.00 -6.65 -4.80
N CYS A 100 1.05 -5.85 -3.73
CA CYS A 100 -0.12 -5.15 -3.20
C CYS A 100 -0.77 -4.24 -4.25
N ALA A 101 0.03 -3.43 -4.96
CA ALA A 101 -0.45 -2.55 -6.02
C ALA A 101 -1.11 -3.34 -7.17
N LEU A 102 -0.51 -4.45 -7.58
CA LEU A 102 -1.08 -5.35 -8.59
C LEU A 102 -2.42 -5.93 -8.12
N VAL A 103 -2.47 -6.47 -6.90
CA VAL A 103 -3.70 -7.05 -6.32
C VAL A 103 -4.82 -6.01 -6.27
N LEU A 104 -4.52 -4.77 -5.85
CA LEU A 104 -5.49 -3.67 -5.85
C LEU A 104 -6.07 -3.37 -7.24
N CYS A 105 -5.26 -3.55 -8.29
CA CYS A 105 -5.66 -3.27 -9.67
C CYS A 105 -6.40 -4.43 -10.35
N VAL A 106 -6.02 -5.68 -10.06
CA VAL A 106 -6.46 -6.84 -10.87
C VAL A 106 -7.42 -7.79 -10.17
N ALA A 107 -7.44 -7.83 -8.83
CA ALA A 107 -8.26 -8.80 -8.10
C ALA A 107 -9.77 -8.48 -8.27
N PRO A 108 -10.59 -9.40 -8.80
CA PRO A 108 -12.01 -9.11 -9.08
C PRO A 108 -12.81 -8.72 -7.83
N SER A 109 -12.59 -9.41 -6.71
CA SER A 109 -13.25 -9.11 -5.44
C SER A 109 -12.90 -7.71 -4.91
N VAL A 110 -11.65 -7.28 -5.10
CA VAL A 110 -11.20 -5.93 -4.74
C VAL A 110 -11.88 -4.90 -5.64
N LYS A 111 -11.87 -5.11 -6.96
CA LYS A 111 -12.53 -4.19 -7.90
C LYS A 111 -14.03 -4.03 -7.60
N GLU A 112 -14.70 -5.12 -7.23
CA GLU A 112 -16.10 -5.09 -6.82
C GLU A 112 -16.31 -4.27 -5.55
N HIS A 113 -15.47 -4.48 -4.52
CA HIS A 113 -15.51 -3.70 -3.28
C HIS A 113 -15.33 -2.20 -3.53
N PHE A 114 -14.40 -1.83 -4.43
CA PHE A 114 -14.13 -0.44 -4.81
C PHE A 114 -14.98 0.07 -5.98
N SER A 115 -16.20 -0.44 -6.13
CA SER A 115 -17.17 0.06 -7.13
C SER A 115 -18.32 0.87 -6.53
N ASN A 116 -18.35 1.03 -5.20
CA ASN A 116 -19.36 1.82 -4.49
C ASN A 116 -19.25 3.31 -4.84
N GLY A 117 -20.28 3.86 -5.47
CA GLY A 117 -20.46 5.30 -5.63
C GLY A 117 -20.72 5.99 -4.28
N PHE A 118 -20.56 7.32 -4.23
CA PHE A 118 -20.97 8.06 -3.04
C PHE A 118 -22.50 8.00 -2.92
N SER A 119 -23.01 7.79 -1.71
CA SER A 119 -24.44 7.87 -1.38
C SER A 119 -24.95 9.29 -1.69
N GLY A 120 -25.43 9.47 -2.92
CA GLY A 120 -25.74 10.74 -3.57
C GLY A 120 -26.06 10.60 -5.06
N ASP A 121 -25.57 9.52 -5.71
CA ASP A 121 -25.84 9.21 -7.12
C ASP A 121 -27.20 8.52 -7.37
N GLU A 122 -28.15 8.60 -6.42
CA GLU A 122 -29.52 8.04 -6.55
C GLU A 122 -30.59 9.08 -6.92
N ASN A 123 -30.22 10.18 -7.59
CA ASN A 123 -31.18 11.14 -8.17
C ASN A 123 -31.10 11.19 -9.69
#